data_AF-A0A109UN04-F1
#
_entry.id   AF-A0A109UN04-F1
#
_cell.length_a   1.000
_cell.length_b   1.000
_cell.length_c   1.000
_cell.angle_alpha   90.00
_cell.angle_beta   90.00
_cell.angle_gamma   90.00
#
_symmetry.space_group_name_H-M   'P 1'
#
loop_
_entity.id
_entity.type
_entity.pdbx_description
1 polymer ?
#
loop_
_entity_poly.entity_id
_entity_poly.type
_entity_poly.pdbx_seq_one_letter_code
_entity_poly.pdbx_strand_id
1 'polypeptide(L)'
;MSRCIGACRAILFHLLSRYPKTMKHLRPLMPSHTRFWPIWMTVLLLMPALAQAHPHGWIDMRMRLMLDDQGRLEGLHQAWRMDPFYSLIILEELGLAEGEGGLEAGLDKLGGEIRQNLAPHDYFTELQVDGEKLAVGEVTEYTVMERGGRVEFIFMLPLETPLPLSEKTLYYKVFDPTYYLEVVHEAEGKTPLDDALTVNGELTCSTRIVPADPDPELVMEAAMLDITDEAEPGLGRHFAETGEVTCD
;
A
#
# COMPACT_ATOMS: atom_id res chain seq x y z
N MET A 1 -0.32 -11.24 9.96
CA MET A 1 -1.29 -12.35 10.04
C MET A 1 -2.61 -11.84 9.47
N SER A 2 -2.70 -11.56 8.16
CA SER A 2 -3.90 -10.93 7.57
C SER A 2 -4.04 -11.02 6.04
N ARG A 3 -3.01 -11.40 5.27
CA ARG A 3 -3.08 -11.27 3.80
C ARG A 3 -3.98 -12.29 3.07
N CYS A 4 -4.71 -13.20 3.76
CA CYS A 4 -5.54 -14.25 3.11
C CYS A 4 -6.94 -14.53 3.72
N ILE A 5 -7.43 -13.83 4.75
CA ILE A 5 -8.71 -14.24 5.38
C ILE A 5 -9.94 -13.84 4.53
N GLY A 6 -9.79 -12.90 3.58
CA GLY A 6 -10.89 -12.42 2.72
C GLY A 6 -11.43 -13.42 1.69
N ALA A 7 -10.61 -14.37 1.22
CA ALA A 7 -11.03 -15.31 0.16
C ALA A 7 -11.95 -16.44 0.66
N CYS A 8 -12.05 -16.67 1.97
CA CYS A 8 -12.80 -17.81 2.51
C CYS A 8 -14.31 -17.54 2.66
N ARG A 9 -14.75 -16.28 2.55
CA ARG A 9 -16.15 -15.88 2.81
C ARG A 9 -17.11 -16.12 1.63
N ALA A 10 -16.60 -16.18 0.41
CA ALA A 10 -17.43 -16.37 -0.79
C ALA A 10 -17.93 -17.83 -0.95
N ILE A 11 -17.20 -18.83 -0.44
CA ILE A 11 -17.53 -20.25 -0.62
C ILE A 11 -18.66 -20.68 0.33
N LEU A 12 -18.70 -20.13 1.55
CA LEU A 12 -19.71 -20.50 2.55
C LEU A 12 -21.11 -19.94 2.22
N PHE A 13 -21.18 -18.78 1.56
CA PHE A 13 -22.45 -18.19 1.14
C PHE A 13 -23.11 -18.96 -0.02
N HIS A 14 -22.31 -19.60 -0.88
CA HIS A 14 -22.81 -20.39 -2.02
C HIS A 14 -23.36 -21.77 -1.62
N LEU A 15 -22.93 -22.31 -0.46
CA LEU A 15 -23.41 -23.59 0.06
C LEU A 15 -24.76 -23.47 0.80
N LEU A 16 -25.10 -22.28 1.33
CA LEU A 16 -26.34 -22.05 2.08
C LEU A 16 -27.53 -21.63 1.19
N SER A 17 -27.29 -21.20 -0.06
CA SER A 17 -28.37 -20.81 -0.98
C SER A 17 -29.06 -21.99 -1.70
N ARG A 18 -28.55 -23.22 -1.55
CA ARG A 18 -29.07 -24.42 -2.24
C ARG A 18 -30.10 -25.26 -1.47
N TYR A 19 -30.56 -24.84 -0.29
CA TYR A 19 -31.60 -25.58 0.44
C TYR A 19 -33.03 -25.05 0.14
N PRO A 20 -33.92 -25.85 -0.48
CA PRO A 20 -35.30 -25.44 -0.70
C PRO A 20 -36.10 -25.45 0.60
N LYS A 21 -36.70 -24.31 0.96
CA LYS A 21 -37.66 -24.19 2.06
C LYS A 21 -38.97 -24.89 1.70
N THR A 22 -39.10 -26.15 2.06
CA THR A 22 -40.41 -26.78 2.29
C THR A 22 -40.43 -27.36 3.71
N MET A 23 -40.99 -26.61 4.66
CA MET A 23 -41.69 -27.21 5.80
C MET A 23 -42.62 -26.18 6.45
N LYS A 24 -43.90 -26.54 6.40
CA LYS A 24 -45.05 -25.90 7.05
C LYS A 24 -44.99 -26.09 8.57
N HIS A 25 -45.66 -25.18 9.29
CA HIS A 25 -46.28 -25.36 10.61
C HIS A 25 -45.43 -26.02 11.72
N LEU A 26 -44.77 -25.19 12.53
CA LEU A 26 -44.38 -25.55 13.89
C LEU A 26 -44.82 -24.43 14.85
N ARG A 27 -45.67 -24.81 15.82
CA ARG A 27 -46.11 -23.96 16.94
C ARG A 27 -44.93 -23.65 17.87
N PRO A 28 -44.92 -22.48 18.54
CA PRO A 28 -43.86 -22.14 19.48
C PRO A 28 -44.09 -22.89 20.80
N LEU A 29 -43.15 -23.77 21.17
CA LEU A 29 -42.98 -24.25 22.53
C LEU A 29 -41.95 -23.33 23.20
N MET A 30 -42.41 -22.48 24.13
CA MET A 30 -41.51 -21.72 25.01
C MET A 30 -40.82 -22.71 25.97
N PRO A 31 -39.48 -22.75 26.02
CA PRO A 31 -38.79 -23.50 27.07
C PRO A 31 -38.60 -22.61 28.30
N SER A 32 -38.92 -23.18 29.45
CA SER A 32 -38.73 -22.63 30.80
C SER A 32 -37.26 -22.36 31.09
N HIS A 33 -37.02 -21.25 31.80
CA HIS A 33 -35.74 -20.76 32.27
C HIS A 33 -34.96 -21.81 33.10
N THR A 34 -33.64 -21.63 33.10
CA THR A 34 -32.58 -22.25 33.93
C THR A 34 -31.83 -23.43 33.30
N ARG A 35 -30.59 -23.13 32.84
CA ARG A 35 -29.41 -24.01 32.58
C ARG A 35 -28.70 -23.89 31.22
N PHE A 36 -29.08 -22.96 30.34
CA PHE A 36 -28.31 -22.70 29.10
C PHE A 36 -27.39 -21.46 29.15
N TRP A 37 -27.31 -20.76 30.29
CA TRP A 37 -26.55 -19.51 30.44
C TRP A 37 -25.04 -19.62 30.10
N PRO A 38 -24.28 -20.68 30.46
CA PRO A 38 -22.83 -20.64 30.26
C PRO A 38 -22.43 -20.82 28.79
N ILE A 39 -23.25 -21.48 27.97
CA ILE A 39 -22.92 -21.72 26.55
C ILE A 39 -23.04 -20.42 25.74
N TRP A 40 -24.06 -19.60 26.01
CA TRP A 40 -24.22 -18.30 25.33
C TRP A 40 -23.14 -17.29 25.71
N MET A 41 -22.67 -17.33 26.96
CA MET A 41 -21.58 -16.46 27.44
C MET A 41 -20.22 -16.85 26.83
N THR A 42 -19.99 -18.14 26.56
CA THR A 42 -18.74 -18.62 25.96
C THR A 42 -18.66 -18.31 24.45
N VAL A 43 -19.80 -18.28 23.75
CA VAL A 43 -19.85 -17.93 22.31
C VAL A 43 -19.62 -16.43 22.08
N LEU A 44 -20.00 -15.54 23.00
CA LEU A 44 -19.71 -14.11 22.89
C LEU A 44 -18.21 -13.78 23.06
N LEU A 45 -17.45 -14.58 23.82
CA LEU A 45 -16.01 -14.41 24.02
C LEU A 45 -15.15 -14.87 22.82
N LEU A 46 -15.76 -15.53 21.83
CA LEU A 46 -15.10 -16.01 20.61
C LEU A 46 -15.45 -15.16 19.38
N MET A 47 -16.24 -14.09 19.52
CA MET A 47 -16.33 -13.10 18.45
C MET A 47 -14.99 -12.38 18.39
N PRO A 48 -14.21 -12.51 17.30
CA PRO A 48 -13.04 -11.68 17.13
C PRO A 48 -13.52 -10.22 17.19
N ALA A 49 -12.94 -9.43 18.09
CA ALA A 49 -13.01 -7.99 17.96
C ALA A 49 -12.54 -7.71 16.52
N LEU A 50 -13.43 -7.17 15.70
CA LEU A 50 -13.06 -6.64 14.39
C LEU A 50 -12.09 -5.50 14.69
N ALA A 51 -10.81 -5.81 14.73
CA ALA A 51 -9.77 -4.79 14.65
C ALA A 51 -10.02 -4.06 13.34
N GLN A 52 -10.35 -2.78 13.42
CA GLN A 52 -10.54 -1.97 12.22
C GLN A 52 -9.24 -1.95 11.45
N ALA A 53 -9.36 -2.36 10.18
CA ALA A 53 -8.30 -2.35 9.21
C ALA A 53 -8.34 -1.00 8.50
N HIS A 54 -7.34 -0.15 8.72
CA HIS A 54 -6.89 0.88 7.77
C HIS A 54 -5.40 0.61 7.53
N PRO A 55 -4.92 0.67 6.26
CA PRO A 55 -5.34 1.62 5.23
C PRO A 55 -6.33 1.04 4.20
N HIS A 56 -6.99 1.96 3.51
CA HIS A 56 -8.07 1.70 2.53
C HIS A 56 -7.58 1.08 1.23
N GLY A 57 -6.31 1.31 0.93
CA GLY A 57 -5.57 0.68 -0.15
C GLY A 57 -4.10 0.58 0.24
N TRP A 58 -3.37 -0.23 -0.49
CA TRP A 58 -1.93 -0.31 -0.34
C TRP A 58 -1.24 -0.34 -1.69
N ILE A 59 0.02 0.06 -1.68
CA ILE A 59 0.89 0.02 -2.84
C ILE A 59 2.04 -0.92 -2.52
N ASP A 60 2.20 -1.94 -3.37
CA ASP A 60 3.45 -2.71 -3.41
C ASP A 60 4.44 -1.92 -4.29
N MET A 61 5.48 -1.38 -3.67
CA MET A 61 6.49 -0.56 -4.33
C MET A 61 7.75 -1.37 -4.63
N ARG A 62 8.34 -1.11 -5.80
CA ARG A 62 9.75 -1.42 -6.07
C ARG A 62 10.52 -0.13 -6.31
N MET A 63 11.69 -0.05 -5.69
CA MET A 63 12.58 1.09 -5.73
C MET A 63 13.87 0.70 -6.45
N ARG A 64 14.30 1.54 -7.40
CA ARG A 64 15.62 1.45 -8.02
C ARG A 64 16.29 2.81 -7.97
N LEU A 65 17.42 2.91 -7.27
CA LEU A 65 18.27 4.09 -7.33
C LEU A 65 18.98 4.12 -8.68
N MET A 66 18.96 5.27 -9.35
CA MET A 66 19.60 5.49 -10.63
C MET A 66 20.88 6.30 -10.42
N LEU A 67 22.03 5.67 -10.65
CA LEU A 67 23.32 6.34 -10.61
C LEU A 67 23.77 6.67 -12.04
N ASP A 68 24.41 7.83 -12.20
CA ASP A 68 25.12 8.15 -13.43
C ASP A 68 26.46 7.40 -13.56
N ASP A 69 27.10 7.56 -14.71
CA ASP A 69 28.43 7.01 -15.00
C ASP A 69 29.53 7.53 -14.05
N GLN A 70 29.24 8.54 -13.22
CA GLN A 70 30.15 9.12 -12.23
C GLN A 70 29.84 8.63 -10.80
N GLY A 71 28.87 7.72 -10.62
CA GLY A 71 28.45 7.22 -9.32
C GLY A 71 27.65 8.24 -8.50
N ARG A 72 27.04 9.24 -9.16
CA ARG A 72 26.14 10.20 -8.52
C ARG A 72 24.70 9.71 -8.64
N LEU A 73 23.93 9.81 -7.56
CA LEU A 73 22.50 9.56 -7.58
C LEU A 73 21.81 10.67 -8.39
N GLU A 74 21.20 10.31 -9.51
CA GLU A 74 20.42 11.23 -10.35
C GLU A 74 18.93 11.18 -10.00
N GLY A 75 18.45 10.06 -9.48
CA GLY A 75 17.09 9.94 -8.99
C GLY A 75 16.65 8.52 -8.69
N LEU A 76 15.34 8.36 -8.54
CA LEU A 76 14.67 7.12 -8.15
C LEU A 76 13.69 6.66 -9.24
N HIS A 77 13.90 5.46 -9.77
CA HIS A 77 12.92 4.78 -10.60
C HIS A 77 12.01 3.95 -9.71
N GLN A 78 10.74 4.34 -9.61
CA GLN A 78 9.74 3.72 -8.76
C GLN A 78 8.70 2.97 -9.59
N ALA A 79 8.27 1.81 -9.11
CA ALA A 79 7.13 1.07 -9.66
C ALA A 79 6.13 0.79 -8.54
N TRP A 80 4.95 1.37 -8.64
CA TRP A 80 3.89 1.32 -7.62
C TRP A 80 2.74 0.49 -8.13
N ARG A 81 2.60 -0.72 -7.59
CA ARG A 81 1.51 -1.63 -7.93
C ARG A 81 0.39 -1.52 -6.90
N MET A 82 -0.72 -0.91 -7.31
CA MET A 82 -1.90 -0.69 -6.47
C MET A 82 -2.53 -2.01 -6.07
N ASP A 83 -3.19 -2.06 -4.91
CA ASP A 83 -3.84 -3.27 -4.43
C ASP A 83 -4.91 -3.81 -5.40
N PRO A 84 -5.27 -5.10 -5.31
CA PRO A 84 -6.21 -5.71 -6.25
C PRO A 84 -7.61 -5.08 -6.24
N PHE A 85 -8.08 -4.58 -5.10
CA PHE A 85 -9.43 -4.02 -4.99
C PHE A 85 -9.49 -2.62 -5.60
N TYR A 86 -8.52 -1.76 -5.28
CA TYR A 86 -8.44 -0.43 -5.88
C TYR A 86 -8.17 -0.50 -7.39
N SER A 87 -7.31 -1.44 -7.81
CA SER A 87 -7.08 -1.71 -9.24
C SER A 87 -8.36 -2.12 -9.96
N LEU A 88 -9.20 -2.96 -9.36
CA LEU A 88 -10.47 -3.37 -9.96
C LEU A 88 -11.40 -2.18 -10.17
N ILE A 89 -11.52 -1.28 -9.18
CA ILE A 89 -12.34 -0.08 -9.28
C ILE A 89 -11.86 0.81 -10.42
N ILE A 90 -10.55 1.10 -10.48
CA ILE A 90 -9.97 1.90 -11.57
C ILE A 90 -10.30 1.27 -12.92
N LEU A 91 -10.06 -0.03 -13.08
CA LEU A 91 -10.28 -0.72 -14.35
C LEU A 91 -11.77 -0.75 -14.74
N GLU A 92 -12.68 -0.89 -13.78
CA GLU A 92 -14.12 -0.80 -14.01
C GLU A 92 -14.53 0.61 -14.44
N GLU A 93 -14.07 1.65 -13.75
CA GLU A 93 -14.35 3.04 -14.10
C GLU A 93 -13.83 3.41 -15.49
N LEU A 94 -12.59 3.03 -15.80
CA LEU A 94 -12.00 3.21 -17.13
C LEU A 94 -12.73 2.40 -18.20
N GLY A 95 -13.23 1.20 -17.85
CA GLY A 95 -14.01 0.35 -18.74
C GLY A 95 -15.42 0.88 -19.01
N LEU A 96 -16.06 1.49 -18.01
CA LEU A 96 -17.39 2.11 -18.10
C LEU A 96 -17.36 3.44 -18.86
N ALA A 97 -16.21 4.12 -18.92
CA ALA A 97 -16.03 5.38 -19.62
C ALA A 97 -16.05 5.26 -21.16
N GLU A 98 -16.78 4.29 -21.75
CA GLU A 98 -16.88 4.02 -23.20
C GLU A 98 -16.88 5.31 -24.03
N GLY A 99 -15.75 5.66 -24.68
CA GLY A 99 -15.69 6.86 -25.52
C GLY A 99 -14.34 7.49 -25.82
N GLU A 100 -13.26 7.21 -25.08
CA GLU A 100 -11.97 7.89 -25.27
C GLU A 100 -10.82 6.89 -25.43
N GLY A 101 -10.54 6.43 -26.67
CA GLY A 101 -9.30 5.70 -26.99
C GLY A 101 -9.10 4.30 -26.38
N GLY A 102 -9.99 3.85 -25.49
CA GLY A 102 -9.91 2.54 -24.81
C GLY A 102 -9.08 2.58 -23.52
N LEU A 103 -8.85 1.41 -22.92
CA LEU A 103 -8.17 1.27 -21.63
C LEU A 103 -6.80 1.96 -21.61
N GLU A 104 -6.01 1.84 -22.67
CA GLU A 104 -4.67 2.43 -22.76
C GLU A 104 -4.69 3.96 -22.65
N ALA A 105 -5.62 4.62 -23.36
CA ALA A 105 -5.78 6.07 -23.28
C ALA A 105 -6.29 6.52 -21.90
N GLY A 106 -7.17 5.71 -21.27
CA GLY A 106 -7.63 5.93 -19.91
C GLY A 106 -6.49 5.85 -18.87
N LEU A 107 -5.61 4.85 -19.00
CA LEU A 107 -4.44 4.69 -18.14
C LEU A 107 -3.42 5.83 -18.34
N ASP A 108 -3.21 6.29 -19.58
CA ASP A 108 -2.34 7.43 -19.87
C ASP A 108 -2.84 8.71 -19.19
N LYS A 109 -4.14 9.02 -19.32
CA LYS A 109 -4.79 10.15 -18.64
C LYS A 109 -4.65 10.04 -17.12
N LEU A 110 -4.93 8.85 -16.57
CA LEU A 110 -4.78 8.56 -15.14
C LEU A 110 -3.35 8.81 -14.66
N GLY A 111 -2.33 8.45 -15.45
CA GLY A 111 -0.93 8.72 -15.12
C GLY A 111 -0.64 10.22 -14.97
N GLY A 112 -1.19 11.04 -15.86
CA GLY A 112 -1.10 12.49 -15.78
C GLY A 112 -1.75 13.06 -14.52
N GLU A 113 -2.92 12.53 -14.14
CA GLU A 113 -3.65 12.92 -12.93
C GLU A 113 -2.91 12.50 -11.65
N ILE A 114 -2.44 11.24 -11.56
CA ILE A 114 -1.64 10.75 -10.44
C ILE A 114 -0.40 11.64 -10.25
N ARG A 115 0.36 11.89 -11.33
CA ARG A 115 1.56 12.73 -11.28
C ARG A 115 1.25 14.14 -10.76
N GLN A 116 0.16 14.76 -11.23
CA GLN A 116 -0.23 16.11 -10.80
C GLN A 116 -0.65 16.14 -9.33
N ASN A 117 -1.34 15.10 -8.85
CA ASN A 117 -1.76 15.01 -7.45
C ASN A 117 -0.59 14.73 -6.50
N LEU A 118 0.42 13.99 -6.96
CA LEU A 118 1.60 13.65 -6.18
C LEU A 118 2.64 14.79 -6.10
N ALA A 119 2.73 15.65 -7.11
CA ALA A 119 3.74 16.70 -7.20
C ALA A 119 3.78 17.67 -5.99
N PRO A 120 2.65 18.15 -5.43
CA PRO A 120 2.66 19.02 -4.24
C PRO A 120 3.19 18.35 -2.97
N HIS A 121 3.36 17.03 -2.98
CA HIS A 121 3.75 16.23 -1.82
C HIS A 121 5.09 15.50 -2.05
N ASP A 122 5.97 16.04 -2.89
CA ASP A 122 7.28 15.45 -3.23
C ASP A 122 7.17 13.99 -3.69
N TYR A 123 6.06 13.63 -4.36
CA TYR A 123 5.75 12.27 -4.77
C TYR A 123 5.81 11.27 -3.60
N PHE A 124 5.37 11.73 -2.42
CA PHE A 124 5.39 11.00 -1.15
C PHE A 124 6.77 10.54 -0.70
N THR A 125 7.83 11.06 -1.31
CA THR A 125 9.19 10.55 -1.13
C THR A 125 10.03 11.53 -0.33
N GLU A 126 10.52 11.08 0.82
CA GLU A 126 11.54 11.79 1.58
C GLU A 126 12.88 11.08 1.48
N LEU A 127 13.94 11.84 1.22
CA LEU A 127 15.29 11.36 1.03
C LEU A 127 16.26 12.10 1.95
N GLN A 128 17.25 11.39 2.47
CA GLN A 128 18.29 11.95 3.31
C GLN A 128 19.63 11.26 3.08
N VAL A 129 20.70 12.04 3.03
CA VAL A 129 22.09 11.55 3.01
C VAL A 129 22.88 12.30 4.07
N ASP A 130 23.64 11.59 4.89
CA ASP A 130 24.47 12.16 5.96
C ASP A 130 23.71 13.10 6.93
N GLY A 131 22.40 12.90 7.10
CA GLY A 131 21.56 13.75 7.93
C GLY A 131 20.91 14.94 7.21
N GLU A 132 21.25 15.19 5.95
CA GLU A 132 20.70 16.30 5.16
C GLU A 132 19.58 15.83 4.22
N LYS A 133 18.43 16.52 4.25
CA LYS A 133 17.29 16.20 3.37
C LYS A 133 17.64 16.56 1.93
N LEU A 134 17.32 15.68 1.00
CA LEU A 134 17.48 15.92 -0.43
C LEU A 134 16.15 16.37 -1.04
N ALA A 135 16.23 17.34 -1.96
CA ALA A 135 15.10 17.80 -2.74
C ALA A 135 14.95 16.98 -4.03
N VAL A 136 13.70 16.73 -4.41
CA VAL A 136 13.33 16.01 -5.63
C VAL A 136 12.77 16.98 -6.66
N GLY A 137 13.02 16.70 -7.93
CA GLY A 137 12.47 17.46 -9.05
C GLY A 137 11.09 16.95 -9.47
N GLU A 138 10.62 17.45 -10.61
CA GLU A 138 9.35 17.01 -11.19
C GLU A 138 9.50 15.70 -11.98
N VAL A 139 8.53 14.80 -11.82
CA VAL A 139 8.38 13.62 -12.67
C VAL A 139 7.92 14.08 -14.06
N THR A 140 8.73 13.81 -15.07
CA THR A 140 8.41 14.03 -16.49
C THR A 140 8.24 12.71 -17.26
N GLU A 141 8.89 11.65 -16.78
CA GLU A 141 8.86 10.32 -17.37
C GLU A 141 8.06 9.37 -16.48
N TYR A 142 6.93 8.89 -17.01
CA TYR A 142 6.05 7.95 -16.31
C TYR A 142 5.22 7.14 -17.29
N THR A 143 4.65 6.05 -16.80
CA THR A 143 3.66 5.23 -17.50
C THR A 143 2.75 4.57 -16.49
N VAL A 144 1.49 4.34 -16.87
CA VAL A 144 0.55 3.50 -16.13
C VAL A 144 0.19 2.31 -17.00
N MET A 145 0.21 1.11 -16.44
CA MET A 145 -0.18 -0.10 -17.14
C MET A 145 -1.02 -1.02 -16.28
N GLU A 146 -1.80 -1.87 -16.92
CA GLU A 146 -2.43 -3.02 -16.28
C GLU A 146 -1.53 -4.25 -16.45
N ARG A 147 -1.27 -4.96 -15.35
CA ARG A 147 -0.55 -6.23 -15.35
C ARG A 147 -1.13 -7.19 -14.32
N GLY A 148 -1.75 -8.27 -14.80
CA GLY A 148 -2.25 -9.34 -13.94
C GLY A 148 -3.45 -8.91 -13.07
N GLY A 149 -4.32 -8.07 -13.61
CA GLY A 149 -5.47 -7.48 -12.95
C GLY A 149 -5.12 -6.35 -11.98
N ARG A 150 -3.88 -5.84 -12.00
CA ARG A 150 -3.40 -4.77 -11.12
C ARG A 150 -2.88 -3.59 -11.92
N VAL A 151 -3.18 -2.38 -11.45
CA VAL A 151 -2.65 -1.14 -12.02
C VAL A 151 -1.26 -0.88 -11.43
N GLU A 152 -0.30 -0.62 -12.30
CA GLU A 152 1.09 -0.31 -11.96
C GLU A 152 1.45 1.08 -12.52
N PHE A 153 1.81 2.01 -11.64
CA PHE A 153 2.33 3.32 -12.00
C PHE A 153 3.85 3.30 -11.87
N ILE A 154 4.55 3.53 -12.98
CA ILE A 154 6.01 3.50 -13.04
C ILE A 154 6.49 4.89 -13.42
N PHE A 155 7.45 5.43 -12.67
CA PHE A 155 7.92 6.79 -12.88
C PHE A 155 9.38 6.97 -12.46
N MET A 156 9.99 8.00 -13.04
CA MET A 156 11.34 8.44 -12.70
C MET A 156 11.25 9.75 -11.92
N LEU A 157 11.61 9.71 -10.63
CA LEU A 157 11.66 10.85 -9.71
C LEU A 157 13.09 11.42 -9.62
N PRO A 158 13.44 12.47 -10.38
CA PRO A 158 14.79 13.01 -10.38
C PRO A 158 15.11 13.70 -9.05
N LEU A 159 16.38 13.76 -8.67
CA LEU A 159 16.84 14.71 -7.67
C LEU A 159 16.96 16.10 -8.30
N GLU A 160 16.71 17.16 -7.52
CA GLU A 160 16.99 18.52 -8.00
C GLU A 160 18.49 18.73 -8.28
N THR A 161 19.34 18.10 -7.47
CA THR A 161 20.80 18.16 -7.61
C THR A 161 21.39 16.77 -7.42
N PRO A 162 21.98 16.16 -8.48
CA PRO A 162 22.69 14.90 -8.35
C PRO A 162 23.85 14.97 -7.36
N LEU A 163 24.06 13.92 -6.58
CA LEU A 163 25.14 13.87 -5.59
C LEU A 163 25.89 12.54 -5.59
N PRO A 164 27.20 12.52 -5.29
CA PRO A 164 27.96 11.27 -5.18
C PRO A 164 27.45 10.42 -4.01
N LEU A 165 27.30 9.11 -4.22
CA LEU A 165 26.93 8.15 -3.16
C LEU A 165 28.07 7.28 -2.64
N SER A 166 29.25 7.31 -3.26
CA SER A 166 30.42 6.56 -2.74
C SER A 166 30.75 7.00 -1.31
N GLU A 167 31.02 6.01 -0.46
CA GLU A 167 31.24 6.15 0.98
C GLU A 167 30.07 6.81 1.76
N LYS A 168 28.85 6.80 1.20
CA LYS A 168 27.66 7.40 1.83
C LYS A 168 26.55 6.39 2.09
N THR A 169 25.65 6.77 2.99
CA THR A 169 24.38 6.07 3.20
C THR A 169 23.20 6.97 2.88
N LEU A 170 22.37 6.52 1.94
CA LEU A 170 21.06 7.09 1.63
C LEU A 170 19.99 6.42 2.50
N TYR A 171 19.11 7.25 3.06
CA TYR A 171 17.86 6.83 3.67
C TYR A 171 16.70 7.41 2.87
N TYR A 172 15.66 6.62 2.65
CA TYR A 172 14.40 7.12 2.11
C TYR A 172 13.18 6.52 2.80
N LYS A 173 12.09 7.27 2.76
CA LYS A 173 10.75 6.82 3.13
C LYS A 173 9.78 7.24 2.04
N VAL A 174 8.82 6.37 1.75
CA VAL A 174 7.69 6.67 0.86
C VAL A 174 6.41 6.52 1.64
N PHE A 175 5.63 7.59 1.78
CA PHE A 175 4.41 7.57 2.58
C PHE A 175 3.41 8.66 2.19
N ASP A 176 2.14 8.31 2.25
CA ASP A 176 1.04 9.25 2.12
C ASP A 176 0.94 10.13 3.39
N PRO A 177 1.09 11.46 3.28
CA PRO A 177 1.00 12.36 4.42
C PRO A 177 -0.40 12.40 5.05
N THR A 178 -1.44 12.00 4.31
CA THR A 178 -2.83 11.92 4.80
C THR A 178 -3.16 10.60 5.47
N TYR A 179 -2.22 9.64 5.44
CA TYR A 179 -2.37 8.30 6.03
C TYR A 179 -3.50 7.44 5.40
N TYR A 180 -3.92 7.73 4.17
CA TYR A 180 -4.95 6.97 3.47
C TYR A 180 -4.39 5.71 2.79
N LEU A 181 -3.18 5.80 2.24
CA LEU A 181 -2.46 4.72 1.57
C LEU A 181 -1.22 4.27 2.35
N GLU A 182 -1.06 2.95 2.52
CA GLU A 182 0.23 2.37 2.91
C GLU A 182 1.06 2.08 1.67
N VAL A 183 2.30 2.55 1.68
CA VAL A 183 3.30 2.23 0.67
C VAL A 183 4.37 1.35 1.32
N VAL A 184 4.49 0.11 0.85
CA VAL A 184 5.44 -0.87 1.36
C VAL A 184 6.18 -1.51 0.20
N HIS A 185 7.40 -1.98 0.47
CA HIS A 185 8.16 -2.70 -0.53
C HIS A 185 7.45 -4.00 -0.91
N GLU A 186 7.49 -4.34 -2.20
CA GLU A 186 6.92 -5.59 -2.68
C GLU A 186 7.57 -6.78 -1.96
N ALA A 187 6.73 -7.68 -1.45
CA ALA A 187 7.16 -8.73 -0.52
C ALA A 187 6.41 -10.04 -0.73
N GLU A 188 7.09 -11.16 -0.46
CA GLU A 188 6.46 -12.45 -0.24
C GLU A 188 6.19 -12.62 1.26
N GLY A 189 4.92 -12.46 1.66
CA GLY A 189 4.51 -12.50 3.06
C GLY A 189 5.00 -11.28 3.85
N LYS A 190 6.09 -11.43 4.60
CA LYS A 190 6.74 -10.34 5.37
C LYS A 190 8.17 -10.08 4.92
N THR A 191 8.62 -10.79 3.89
CA THR A 191 10.00 -10.70 3.41
C THR A 191 9.97 -9.92 2.10
N PRO A 192 10.58 -8.73 2.03
CA PRO A 192 10.73 -8.00 0.77
C PRO A 192 11.39 -8.88 -0.29
N LEU A 193 10.98 -8.70 -1.55
CA LEU A 193 11.62 -9.38 -2.68
C LEU A 193 13.03 -8.83 -2.92
N ASP A 194 13.90 -9.66 -3.49
CA ASP A 194 15.29 -9.26 -3.81
C ASP A 194 15.35 -8.06 -4.78
N ASP A 195 14.34 -7.90 -5.63
CA ASP A 195 14.22 -6.77 -6.58
C ASP A 195 13.39 -5.60 -6.04
N ALA A 196 12.96 -5.63 -4.78
CA ALA A 196 12.15 -4.58 -4.17
C ALA A 196 12.93 -3.29 -3.89
N LEU A 197 14.24 -3.39 -3.63
CA LEU A 197 15.17 -2.27 -3.54
C LEU A 197 16.49 -2.64 -4.22
N THR A 198 16.78 -1.95 -5.32
CA THR A 198 18.00 -2.17 -6.12
C THR A 198 18.73 -0.86 -6.41
N VAL A 199 20.00 -0.97 -6.79
CA VAL A 199 20.80 0.16 -7.30
C VAL A 199 21.22 -0.16 -8.72
N ASN A 200 21.04 0.79 -9.63
CA ASN A 200 21.51 0.71 -11.00
C ASN A 200 22.69 1.66 -11.17
N GLY A 201 23.87 1.08 -11.37
CA GLY A 201 25.13 1.80 -11.51
C GLY A 201 26.31 0.86 -11.28
N GLU A 202 27.53 1.36 -11.42
CA GLU A 202 28.75 0.57 -11.23
C GLU A 202 29.21 0.49 -9.76
N LEU A 203 28.67 1.33 -8.87
CA LEU A 203 29.00 1.29 -7.45
C LEU A 203 28.53 -0.02 -6.81
N THR A 204 29.38 -0.57 -5.94
CA THR A 204 28.99 -1.70 -5.09
C THR A 204 28.21 -1.14 -3.91
N CYS A 205 26.93 -1.47 -3.84
CA CYS A 205 26.05 -1.00 -2.77
C CYS A 205 25.39 -2.18 -2.05
N SER A 206 25.20 -2.02 -0.75
CA SER A 206 24.33 -2.87 0.07
C SER A 206 22.99 -2.17 0.27
N THR A 207 21.91 -2.95 0.25
CA THR A 207 20.55 -2.44 0.43
C THR A 207 19.89 -3.09 1.63
N ARG A 208 19.06 -2.33 2.35
CA ARG A 208 18.28 -2.83 3.48
C ARG A 208 16.92 -2.16 3.52
N ILE A 209 15.88 -2.93 3.76
CA ILE A 209 14.53 -2.44 4.02
C ILE A 209 14.24 -2.67 5.50
N VAL A 210 14.00 -1.58 6.22
CA VAL A 210 13.71 -1.59 7.66
C VAL A 210 12.21 -1.43 7.85
N PRO A 211 11.52 -2.41 8.45
CA PRO A 211 10.10 -2.28 8.76
C PRO A 211 9.83 -1.08 9.68
N ALA A 212 8.63 -0.50 9.55
CA ALA A 212 8.18 0.50 10.50
C ALA A 212 8.02 -0.08 11.92
N ASP A 213 8.35 0.72 12.92
CA ASP A 213 8.16 0.42 14.35
C ASP A 213 7.52 1.65 15.04
N PRO A 214 6.23 1.91 14.76
CA PRO A 214 5.53 3.08 15.31
C PRO A 214 5.31 2.93 16.81
N ASP A 215 5.33 4.05 17.53
CA ASP A 215 4.97 4.08 18.95
C ASP A 215 3.55 3.54 19.15
N PRO A 216 3.30 2.65 20.13
CA PRO A 216 1.96 2.15 20.43
C PRO A 216 0.88 3.23 20.63
N GLU A 217 1.26 4.42 21.11
CA GLU A 217 0.35 5.56 21.24
C GLU A 217 -0.09 6.07 19.87
N LEU A 218 0.85 6.22 18.92
CA LEU A 218 0.56 6.60 17.53
C LEU A 218 -0.28 5.53 16.81
N VAL A 219 -0.03 4.25 17.11
CA VAL A 219 -0.86 3.15 16.60
C VAL A 219 -2.30 3.27 17.08
N MET A 220 -2.49 3.63 18.35
CA MET A 220 -3.83 3.79 18.91
C MET A 220 -4.53 5.04 18.38
N GLU A 221 -3.79 6.15 18.20
CA GLU A 221 -4.28 7.36 17.52
C GLU A 221 -4.75 7.05 16.10
N ALA A 222 -3.89 6.42 15.30
CA ALA A 222 -4.20 5.98 13.94
C ALA A 222 -5.44 5.09 13.88
N ALA A 223 -5.62 4.20 14.86
CA ALA A 223 -6.77 3.29 14.93
C ALA A 223 -8.09 3.99 15.31
N MET A 224 -8.05 5.24 15.77
CA MET A 224 -9.25 6.02 16.12
C MET A 224 -9.74 6.91 14.97
N LEU A 225 -8.96 7.07 13.89
CA LEU A 225 -9.37 7.84 12.72
C LEU A 225 -10.53 7.14 11.98
N ASP A 226 -11.60 7.88 11.69
CA ASP A 226 -12.66 7.44 10.79
C ASP A 226 -12.30 7.73 9.32
N ILE A 227 -13.02 7.13 8.37
CA ILE A 227 -12.83 7.32 6.92
C ILE A 227 -13.00 8.79 6.48
N THR A 228 -13.67 9.61 7.28
CA THR A 228 -13.87 11.04 7.01
C THR A 228 -12.87 11.95 7.69
N ASP A 229 -11.99 11.40 8.53
CA ASP A 229 -11.02 12.16 9.30
C ASP A 229 -9.72 12.34 8.50
N GLU A 230 -9.08 13.49 8.68
CA GLU A 230 -7.71 13.71 8.20
C GLU A 230 -6.76 13.43 9.37
N ALA A 231 -5.73 12.62 9.13
CA ALA A 231 -4.67 12.41 10.10
C ALA A 231 -3.89 13.70 10.38
N GLU A 232 -3.29 13.80 11.57
CA GLU A 232 -2.31 14.85 11.85
C GLU A 232 -1.17 14.81 10.81
N PRO A 233 -0.73 15.97 10.29
CA PRO A 233 0.27 16.02 9.23
C PRO A 233 1.53 15.23 9.58
N GLY A 234 1.86 14.25 8.73
CA GLY A 234 3.07 13.45 8.87
C GLY A 234 2.92 12.18 9.68
N LEU A 235 1.72 11.84 10.18
CA LEU A 235 1.45 10.57 10.87
C LEU A 235 1.97 9.36 10.06
N GLY A 236 1.72 9.34 8.75
CA GLY A 236 2.16 8.26 7.86
C GLY A 236 3.66 7.97 7.87
N ARG A 237 4.51 8.95 8.21
CA ARG A 237 5.97 8.77 8.32
C ARG A 237 6.36 7.72 9.35
N HIS A 238 5.59 7.61 10.44
CA HIS A 238 5.86 6.68 11.54
C HIS A 238 5.53 5.23 11.16
N PHE A 239 4.65 5.05 10.18
CA PHE A 239 4.21 3.75 9.66
C PHE A 239 4.93 3.34 8.37
N ALA A 240 5.78 4.22 7.82
CA ALA A 240 6.54 3.98 6.61
C ALA A 240 7.78 3.12 6.87
N GLU A 241 8.00 2.12 6.02
CA GLU A 241 9.30 1.44 5.95
C GLU A 241 10.41 2.42 5.57
N THR A 242 11.63 2.14 6.03
CA THR A 242 12.82 2.91 5.65
C THR A 242 13.67 2.07 4.72
N GLY A 243 13.92 2.56 3.50
CA GLY A 243 14.94 2.01 2.63
C GLY A 243 16.29 2.62 2.94
N GLU A 244 17.32 1.78 3.03
CA GLU A 244 18.69 2.17 3.29
C GLU A 244 19.59 1.63 2.17
N VAL A 245 20.45 2.49 1.64
CA VAL A 245 21.45 2.12 0.65
C VAL A 245 22.80 2.67 1.06
N THR A 246 23.77 1.80 1.28
CA THR A 246 25.16 2.16 1.57
C THR A 246 26.04 1.72 0.41
N CYS A 247 26.80 2.64 -0.17
CA CYS A 247 27.71 2.36 -1.28
C CYS A 247 29.16 2.55 -0.86
N ASP A 248 30.04 1.68 -1.35
CA ASP A 248 31.49 1.78 -1.21
C ASP A 248 32.06 2.75 -2.27
#